data_AF-A0A2M9IIZ2-F1
#
_entry.id   AF-A0A2M9IIZ2-F1
#
_cell.length_a   1.000
_cell.length_b   1.000
_cell.length_c   1.000
_cell.angle_alpha   90.00
_cell.angle_beta   90.00
_cell.angle_gamma   90.00
#
_symmetry.space_group_name_H-M   'P 1'
#
loop_
_entity.id
_entity.type
_entity.pdbx_description
1 polymer ?
#
loop_
_entity_poly.entity_id
_entity_poly.type
_entity_poly.pdbx_seq_one_letter_code
_entity_poly.pdbx_strand_id
1 'polypeptide(L)'
;MKADDTPKRTDPPKSLLGRVCLVLVMLITGVLFSVVGVAATVHFADGLKYSTRASGTPGLLKIDECITSGTGKQRHTDCVGAFRSDDHRVVDRFASIGGPHRKGAVLPVQRDAHGHCYTVGVTPTAWRLSVICFCVLVLFGGLAAFYGAFCTVTPRTGRRIGAVMRSSGIARAVSGLCKALGVGIAVFGVVALFGLIGELVVR
;
A
#
# COMPACT_ATOMS: atom_id res chain seq x y z
N MET A 1 36.19 -55.87 -29.01
CA MET A 1 35.46 -54.60 -29.15
C MET A 1 34.02 -54.84 -28.74
N LYS A 2 33.58 -54.29 -27.60
CA LYS A 2 32.19 -54.43 -27.10
C LYS A 2 31.51 -53.09 -27.38
N ALA A 3 30.53 -53.09 -28.27
CA ALA A 3 29.74 -51.90 -28.59
C ALA A 3 28.89 -51.54 -27.36
N ASP A 4 29.14 -50.35 -26.82
CA ASP A 4 28.40 -49.77 -25.70
C ASP A 4 27.13 -49.13 -26.26
N ASP A 5 26.07 -49.94 -26.43
CA ASP A 5 24.73 -49.49 -26.77
C ASP A 5 24.05 -48.92 -25.53
N THR A 6 24.45 -47.72 -25.12
CA THR A 6 23.72 -46.98 -24.11
C THR A 6 22.47 -46.36 -24.75
N PRO A 7 21.25 -46.73 -24.32
CA PRO A 7 20.02 -46.23 -24.91
C PRO A 7 19.92 -44.72 -24.72
N LYS A 8 19.88 -44.00 -25.85
CA LYS A 8 19.75 -42.54 -25.92
C LYS A 8 18.40 -42.14 -25.33
N ARG A 9 18.39 -41.77 -24.04
CA ARG A 9 17.20 -41.32 -23.31
C ARG A 9 16.59 -40.11 -24.02
N THR A 10 15.51 -40.34 -24.75
CA THR A 10 14.68 -39.28 -25.34
C THR A 10 13.79 -38.72 -24.25
N ASP A 11 14.25 -37.66 -23.58
CA ASP A 11 13.39 -36.91 -22.68
C ASP A 11 12.25 -36.27 -23.49
N PRO A 12 10.98 -36.42 -23.06
CA PRO A 12 9.84 -35.86 -23.77
C PRO A 12 9.95 -34.33 -23.85
N PRO A 13 9.38 -33.68 -24.89
CA PRO A 13 9.41 -32.23 -25.09
C PRO A 13 8.57 -31.49 -24.03
N LYS A 14 8.99 -31.54 -22.77
CA LYS A 14 8.36 -30.90 -21.61
C LYS A 14 8.71 -29.41 -21.50
N SER A 15 9.48 -28.85 -22.43
CA SER A 15 10.15 -27.57 -22.21
C SER A 15 9.43 -26.33 -22.73
N LEU A 16 8.47 -26.45 -23.68
CA LEU A 16 7.85 -25.27 -24.29
C LEU A 16 6.57 -24.84 -23.57
N LEU A 17 5.64 -25.77 -23.34
CA LEU A 17 4.39 -25.47 -22.62
C LEU A 17 4.65 -24.99 -21.19
N GLY A 18 5.61 -25.60 -20.48
CA GLY A 18 6.00 -25.17 -19.14
C GLY A 18 6.59 -23.76 -19.10
N ARG A 19 7.38 -23.38 -20.11
CA ARG A 19 7.92 -22.02 -20.22
C ARG A 19 6.84 -20.99 -20.53
N VAL A 20 5.93 -21.31 -21.45
CA VAL A 20 4.80 -20.42 -21.79
C VAL A 20 3.90 -20.22 -20.58
N CYS A 21 3.58 -21.30 -19.85
CA CYS A 21 2.78 -21.23 -18.63
C CYS A 21 3.46 -20.35 -17.55
N LEU A 22 4.76 -20.56 -17.31
CA LEU A 22 5.53 -19.76 -16.36
C LEU A 22 5.52 -18.26 -16.73
N VAL A 23 5.77 -17.93 -18.01
CA VAL A 23 5.74 -16.54 -18.51
C VAL A 23 4.38 -15.91 -18.28
N LEU A 24 3.30 -16.62 -18.63
CA LEU A 24 1.94 -16.13 -18.46
C LEU A 24 1.64 -15.83 -16.99
N VAL A 25 2.00 -16.73 -16.08
CA VAL A 25 1.83 -16.54 -14.63
C VAL A 25 2.60 -15.32 -14.14
N MET A 26 3.86 -15.14 -14.58
CA MET A 26 4.67 -13.98 -14.22
C MET A 26 4.10 -12.66 -14.75
N LEU A 27 3.55 -12.66 -15.97
CA LEU A 27 2.90 -11.47 -16.54
C LEU A 27 1.61 -11.12 -15.79
N ILE A 28 0.74 -12.10 -15.53
CA ILE A 28 -0.52 -11.88 -14.82
C ILE A 28 -0.24 -11.36 -13.41
N THR A 29 0.68 -11.99 -12.68
CA THR A 29 1.07 -11.53 -11.34
C THR A 29 1.69 -10.13 -11.39
N GLY A 30 2.59 -9.87 -12.34
CA GLY A 30 3.19 -8.55 -12.55
C GLY A 30 2.16 -7.44 -12.78
N VAL A 31 1.19 -7.68 -13.68
CA VAL A 31 0.10 -6.72 -13.96
C VAL A 31 -0.76 -6.52 -12.73
N LEU A 32 -1.19 -7.61 -12.07
CA LEU A 32 -2.07 -7.54 -10.90
C LEU A 32 -1.42 -6.70 -9.78
N PHE A 33 -0.17 -7.00 -9.43
CA PHE A 33 0.56 -6.27 -8.41
C PHE A 33 0.79 -4.81 -8.79
N SER A 34 1.02 -4.52 -10.08
CA SER A 34 1.21 -3.14 -10.55
C SER A 34 -0.07 -2.32 -10.46
N VAL A 35 -1.19 -2.86 -10.93
CA VAL A 35 -2.49 -2.18 -10.89
C VAL A 35 -2.92 -1.95 -9.44
N VAL A 36 -2.82 -2.98 -8.59
CA VAL A 36 -3.16 -2.86 -7.16
C VAL A 36 -2.25 -1.84 -6.47
N GLY A 37 -0.94 -1.88 -6.74
CA GLY A 37 0.02 -0.94 -6.15
C GLY A 37 -0.25 0.51 -6.54
N VAL A 38 -0.49 0.79 -7.82
CA VAL A 38 -0.81 2.15 -8.29
C VAL A 38 -2.14 2.64 -7.74
N ALA A 39 -3.20 1.83 -7.84
CA ALA A 39 -4.53 2.23 -7.35
C ALA A 39 -4.51 2.52 -5.85
N ALA A 40 -3.83 1.67 -5.06
CA ALA A 40 -3.70 1.88 -3.63
C ALA A 40 -2.87 3.15 -3.32
N THR A 41 -1.70 3.33 -3.95
CA THR A 41 -0.86 4.52 -3.68
C THR A 41 -1.58 5.83 -3.97
N VAL A 42 -2.34 5.93 -5.06
CA VAL A 42 -3.15 7.12 -5.37
C VAL A 42 -4.20 7.36 -4.28
N HIS A 43 -4.94 6.32 -3.90
CA HIS A 43 -5.97 6.42 -2.87
C HIS A 43 -5.41 6.88 -1.51
N PHE A 44 -4.25 6.34 -1.10
CA PHE A 44 -3.62 6.72 0.17
C PHE A 44 -2.87 8.06 0.12
N ALA A 45 -2.37 8.46 -1.05
CA ALA A 45 -1.65 9.72 -1.22
C ALA A 45 -2.56 10.94 -0.96
N ASP A 46 -3.82 10.89 -1.40
CA ASP A 46 -4.76 11.98 -1.15
C ASP A 46 -5.07 12.10 0.35
N GLY A 47 -5.30 10.98 1.04
CA GLY A 47 -5.42 10.98 2.50
C GLY A 47 -4.17 11.54 3.19
N LEU A 48 -2.97 11.23 2.69
CA LEU A 48 -1.71 11.63 3.32
C LEU A 48 -1.58 13.16 3.41
N LYS A 49 -1.97 13.89 2.35
CA LYS A 49 -1.94 15.36 2.30
C LYS A 49 -2.77 15.99 3.43
N TYR A 50 -3.94 15.43 3.72
CA TYR A 50 -4.80 15.92 4.79
C TYR A 50 -4.27 15.53 6.18
N SER A 51 -3.80 14.29 6.36
CA SER A 51 -3.27 13.86 7.67
C SER A 51 -1.96 14.56 8.08
N THR A 52 -1.17 15.02 7.10
CA THR A 52 0.07 15.79 7.34
C THR A 52 -0.19 17.29 7.41
N ARG A 53 -1.46 17.73 7.32
CA ARG A 53 -1.85 19.14 7.24
C ARG A 53 -1.22 19.92 6.07
N ALA A 54 -0.81 19.21 5.03
CA ALA A 54 -0.26 19.83 3.82
C ALA A 54 -1.34 20.45 2.93
N SER A 55 -2.60 20.03 3.10
CA SER A 55 -3.76 20.57 2.37
C SER A 55 -5.00 20.63 3.27
N GLY A 56 -5.92 21.56 2.99
CA GLY A 56 -7.17 21.77 3.71
C GLY A 56 -7.09 22.83 4.82
N THR A 57 -8.16 22.92 5.62
CA THR A 57 -8.26 23.86 6.74
C THR A 57 -8.11 23.11 8.06
N PRO A 58 -7.05 23.36 8.86
CA PRO A 58 -6.90 22.75 10.17
C PRO A 58 -7.92 23.33 11.16
N GLY A 59 -8.39 22.50 12.09
CA GLY A 59 -9.33 22.93 13.11
C GLY A 59 -9.67 21.86 14.13
N LEU A 60 -10.69 22.16 14.92
CA LEU A 60 -11.27 21.27 15.92
C LEU A 60 -12.68 20.87 15.51
N LEU A 61 -12.97 19.57 15.57
CA LEU A 61 -14.31 19.02 15.40
C LEU A 61 -14.85 18.58 16.75
N LYS A 62 -15.97 19.15 17.17
CA LYS A 62 -16.73 18.69 18.34
C LYS A 62 -17.83 17.76 17.88
N ILE A 63 -17.80 16.52 18.34
CA ILE A 63 -18.78 15.49 17.95
C ILE A 63 -20.09 15.71 18.68
N ASP A 64 -21.20 15.79 17.95
CA ASP A 64 -22.54 15.98 18.51
C ASP A 64 -23.37 14.69 18.45
N GLU A 65 -23.28 13.95 17.35
CA GLU A 65 -24.03 12.71 17.13
C GLU A 65 -23.24 11.73 16.26
N CYS A 66 -23.45 10.42 16.46
CA CYS A 66 -22.87 9.37 15.62
C CYS A 66 -23.97 8.45 15.11
N ILE A 67 -24.07 8.32 13.79
CA ILE A 67 -25.08 7.51 13.12
C ILE A 67 -24.38 6.30 12.54
N THR A 68 -24.87 5.09 12.86
CA THR A 68 -24.37 3.86 12.26
C THR A 68 -25.31 3.44 11.13
N SER A 69 -24.79 3.43 9.91
CA SER A 69 -25.48 3.00 8.70
C SER A 69 -25.01 1.60 8.27
N GLY A 70 -25.85 0.87 7.54
CA GLY A 70 -25.54 -0.46 7.01
C GLY A 70 -25.83 -1.64 7.94
N THR A 71 -25.63 -2.86 7.44
CA THR A 71 -25.90 -4.13 8.15
C THR A 71 -24.72 -5.10 8.07
N GLY A 72 -24.58 -5.97 9.09
CA GLY A 72 -23.53 -6.98 9.14
C GLY A 72 -22.10 -6.41 9.07
N LYS A 73 -21.29 -6.95 8.15
CA LYS A 73 -19.88 -6.57 7.93
C LYS A 73 -19.70 -5.21 7.24
N GLN A 74 -20.77 -4.61 6.73
CA GLN A 74 -20.74 -3.31 6.04
C GLN A 74 -21.28 -2.17 6.91
N ARG A 75 -21.33 -2.34 8.24
CA ARG A 75 -21.69 -1.25 9.16
C ARG A 75 -20.63 -0.17 9.13
N HIS A 76 -21.03 1.06 8.83
CA HIS A 76 -20.20 2.25 8.87
C HIS A 76 -20.79 3.22 9.89
N THR A 77 -19.96 3.76 10.77
CA THR A 77 -20.38 4.78 11.73
C THR A 77 -19.83 6.11 11.25
N ASP A 78 -20.72 7.05 10.99
CA ASP A 78 -20.38 8.42 10.65
C ASP A 78 -20.79 9.32 11.81
N CYS A 79 -19.83 10.05 12.36
CA CYS A 79 -20.06 11.04 13.40
C CYS A 79 -20.14 12.43 12.78
N VAL A 80 -21.14 13.20 13.19
CA VAL A 80 -21.38 14.57 12.76
C VAL A 80 -21.22 15.53 13.94
N GLY A 81 -20.82 16.77 13.65
CA GLY A 81 -20.79 17.82 14.64
C GLY A 81 -20.23 19.14 14.14
N ALA A 82 -19.89 20.02 15.08
CA ALA A 82 -19.43 21.37 14.80
C ALA A 82 -17.91 21.41 14.57
N PHE A 83 -17.50 21.69 13.33
CA PHE A 83 -16.13 22.04 12.98
C PHE A 83 -15.90 23.54 13.16
N ARG A 84 -14.77 23.89 13.77
CA ARG A 84 -14.26 25.25 13.88
C ARG A 84 -12.81 25.29 13.46
N SER A 85 -12.48 26.12 12.49
CA SER A 85 -11.09 26.34 12.08
C SER A 85 -10.27 26.99 13.19
N ASP A 86 -8.96 26.75 13.18
CA ASP A 86 -8.03 27.30 14.16
C ASP A 86 -7.98 28.84 14.13
N ASP A 87 -8.19 29.44 12.95
CA ASP A 87 -8.28 30.90 12.75
C ASP A 87 -9.67 31.48 13.02
N HIS A 88 -10.63 30.64 13.41
CA HIS A 88 -12.03 30.98 13.68
C HIS A 88 -12.81 31.59 12.51
N ARG A 89 -12.27 31.57 11.29
CA ARG A 89 -12.94 32.15 10.11
C ARG A 89 -13.98 31.21 9.51
N VAL A 90 -13.81 29.91 9.67
CA VAL A 90 -14.69 28.89 9.10
C VAL A 90 -15.35 28.10 10.23
N VAL A 91 -16.67 28.14 10.28
CA VAL A 91 -17.48 27.34 11.19
C VAL A 91 -18.47 26.54 10.35
N ASP A 92 -18.51 25.23 10.57
CA ASP A 92 -19.48 24.34 9.94
C ASP A 92 -20.14 23.47 10.99
N ARG A 93 -21.47 23.54 11.04
CA ARG A 93 -22.27 22.85 12.05
C ARG A 93 -22.57 21.39 11.70
N PHE A 94 -22.29 20.98 10.47
CA PHE A 94 -22.66 19.67 9.93
C PHE A 94 -21.47 18.93 9.34
N ALA A 95 -20.27 19.17 9.89
CA ALA A 95 -19.07 18.48 9.46
C ALA A 95 -19.12 17.02 9.91
N SER A 96 -18.71 16.10 9.02
CA SER A 96 -18.72 14.66 9.28
C SER A 96 -17.31 14.07 9.31
N ILE A 97 -17.15 13.07 10.17
CA ILE A 97 -15.95 12.25 10.29
C ILE A 97 -16.35 10.77 10.34
N GLY A 98 -15.65 9.96 9.55
CA GLY A 98 -15.86 8.52 9.55
C GLY A 98 -15.20 7.86 10.76
N GLY A 99 -15.88 6.90 11.36
CA GLY A 99 -15.43 6.15 12.52
C GLY A 99 -16.23 6.47 13.78
N PRO A 100 -16.30 5.53 14.73
CA PRO A 100 -17.01 5.74 15.99
C PRO A 100 -16.19 6.62 16.94
N HIS A 101 -16.82 7.67 17.44
CA HIS A 101 -16.26 8.59 18.42
C HIS A 101 -17.25 8.83 19.56
N ARG A 102 -16.74 9.27 20.73
CA ARG A 102 -17.62 9.65 21.84
C ARG A 102 -18.29 10.99 21.54
N LYS A 103 -19.60 11.07 21.81
CA LYS A 103 -20.33 12.33 21.82
C LYS A 103 -19.66 13.32 22.78
N GLY A 104 -19.52 14.56 22.34
CA GLY A 104 -18.82 15.64 23.06
C GLY A 104 -17.30 15.62 22.92
N ALA A 105 -16.71 14.59 22.31
CA ALA A 105 -15.27 14.58 22.05
C ALA A 105 -14.87 15.73 21.12
N VAL A 106 -13.73 16.34 21.41
CA VAL A 106 -13.12 17.38 20.58
C VAL A 106 -11.86 16.80 19.97
N LEU A 107 -11.83 16.72 18.64
CA LEU A 107 -10.75 16.07 17.89
C LEU A 107 -10.06 17.10 17.01
N PRO A 108 -8.71 17.11 16.96
CA PRO A 108 -8.00 17.85 15.93
C PRO A 108 -8.26 17.16 14.59
N VAL A 109 -8.71 17.93 13.60
CA VAL A 109 -9.01 17.42 12.26
C VAL A 109 -8.50 18.37 11.18
N GLN A 110 -8.39 17.85 9.97
CA GLN A 110 -8.16 18.62 8.75
C GLN A 110 -9.41 18.52 7.89
N ARG A 111 -10.02 19.67 7.56
CA ARG A 111 -11.21 19.71 6.70
C ARG A 111 -10.80 19.94 5.24
N ASP A 112 -11.38 19.18 4.32
CA ASP A 112 -11.20 19.37 2.88
C ASP A 112 -12.19 20.40 2.28
N ALA A 113 -12.10 20.62 0.97
CA ALA A 113 -13.00 21.53 0.25
C ALA A 113 -14.45 21.02 0.17
N HIS A 114 -14.70 19.72 0.34
CA HIS A 114 -16.02 19.10 0.26
C HIS A 114 -16.73 19.03 1.62
N GLY A 115 -16.04 19.37 2.72
CA GLY A 115 -16.60 19.30 4.07
C GLY A 115 -16.26 18.03 4.84
N HIS A 116 -15.48 17.12 4.26
CA HIS A 116 -15.01 15.92 4.94
C HIS A 116 -13.87 16.25 5.91
N CYS A 117 -13.98 15.74 7.14
CA CYS A 117 -12.95 15.88 8.15
C CYS A 117 -12.08 14.63 8.20
N TYR A 118 -10.76 14.83 8.21
CA TYR A 118 -9.76 13.78 8.36
C TYR A 118 -9.08 13.91 9.71
N THR A 119 -8.89 12.79 10.42
CA THR A 119 -8.08 12.78 11.64
C THR A 119 -6.63 13.15 11.32
N VAL A 120 -6.06 14.04 12.13
CA VAL A 120 -4.64 14.41 12.06
C VAL A 120 -3.90 13.78 13.23
N GLY A 121 -2.67 13.33 12.99
CA GLY A 121 -1.83 12.74 14.02
C GLY A 121 -0.84 11.72 13.48
N VAL A 122 0.06 11.28 14.35
CA VAL A 122 1.11 10.29 14.02
C VAL A 122 0.51 8.92 13.69
N THR A 123 -0.60 8.54 14.32
CA THR A 123 -1.24 7.24 14.14
C THR A 123 -1.82 7.06 12.72
N PRO A 124 -2.74 7.93 12.23
CA PRO A 124 -3.27 7.80 10.88
C PRO A 124 -2.22 8.02 9.80
N THR A 125 -1.22 8.89 10.03
CA THR A 125 -0.11 9.07 9.09
C THR A 125 0.79 7.84 9.00
N ALA A 126 1.18 7.24 10.13
CA ALA A 126 2.01 6.03 10.17
C ALA A 126 1.31 4.85 9.45
N TRP A 127 0.01 4.66 9.69
CA TRP A 127 -0.77 3.65 8.98
C TRP A 127 -0.77 3.87 7.46
N ARG A 128 -1.04 5.11 7.00
CA ARG A 128 -1.04 5.40 5.55
C ARG A 128 0.35 5.21 4.93
N LEU A 129 1.40 5.61 5.64
CA LEU A 129 2.78 5.42 5.19
C LEU A 129 3.17 3.95 5.11
N SER A 130 2.78 3.12 6.08
CA SER A 130 3.07 1.68 6.03
C SER A 130 2.42 1.01 4.83
N VAL A 131 1.16 1.39 4.52
CA VAL A 131 0.46 0.89 3.33
C VAL A 131 1.14 1.36 2.05
N ILE A 132 1.52 2.63 1.94
CA ILE A 132 2.25 3.15 0.76
C ILE A 132 3.59 2.39 0.60
N CYS A 133 4.36 2.21 1.67
CA CYS A 133 5.61 1.44 1.63
C CYS A 133 5.37 -0.01 1.18
N PHE A 134 4.31 -0.65 1.67
CA PHE A 134 3.91 -1.98 1.24
C PHE A 134 3.54 -2.01 -0.25
N CYS A 135 2.75 -1.06 -0.74
CA CYS A 135 2.41 -0.95 -2.16
C CYS A 135 3.65 -0.76 -3.05
N VAL A 136 4.64 0.01 -2.58
CA VAL A 136 5.92 0.18 -3.28
C VAL A 136 6.68 -1.15 -3.37
N LEU A 137 6.73 -1.94 -2.29
CA LEU A 137 7.33 -3.28 -2.34
C LEU A 137 6.60 -4.21 -3.31
N VAL A 138 5.27 -4.16 -3.31
CA VAL A 138 4.42 -4.91 -4.22
C VAL A 138 4.71 -4.54 -5.68
N LEU A 139 4.87 -3.25 -5.99
CA LEU A 139 5.26 -2.76 -7.31
C LEU A 139 6.64 -3.29 -7.73
N PHE A 140 7.62 -3.26 -6.83
CA PHE A 140 8.94 -3.84 -7.11
C PHE A 140 8.87 -5.34 -7.36
N GLY A 141 8.02 -6.07 -6.63
CA GLY A 141 7.75 -7.49 -6.87
C GLY A 141 7.16 -7.74 -8.27
N GLY A 142 6.19 -6.92 -8.68
CA GLY A 142 5.62 -6.99 -10.02
C GLY A 142 6.64 -6.71 -11.13
N LEU A 143 7.47 -5.67 -10.95
CA LEU A 143 8.56 -5.35 -11.88
C LEU A 143 9.58 -6.48 -11.98
N ALA A 144 9.93 -7.10 -10.85
CA ALA A 144 10.82 -8.26 -10.84
C ALA A 144 10.22 -9.47 -11.58
N ALA A 145 8.90 -9.69 -11.45
CA ALA A 145 8.18 -10.73 -12.19
C ALA A 145 8.19 -10.46 -13.70
N PHE A 146 7.94 -9.23 -14.14
CA PHE A 146 8.05 -8.83 -15.54
C PHE A 146 9.47 -9.04 -16.08
N TYR A 147 10.48 -8.66 -15.31
CA TYR A 147 11.88 -8.88 -15.68
C TYR A 147 12.21 -10.37 -15.80
N GLY A 148 11.70 -11.20 -14.88
CA GLY A 148 11.78 -12.66 -14.94
C GLY A 148 11.15 -13.22 -16.22
N ALA A 149 9.92 -12.81 -16.53
CA ALA A 149 9.22 -13.19 -17.76
C ALA A 149 10.05 -12.83 -18.99
N PHE A 150 10.55 -11.59 -19.08
CA PHE A 150 11.39 -11.14 -20.18
C PHE A 150 12.66 -11.98 -20.34
N CYS A 151 13.34 -12.29 -19.24
CA CYS A 151 14.53 -13.14 -19.24
C CYS A 151 14.25 -14.57 -19.70
N THR A 152 13.08 -15.12 -19.38
CA THR A 152 12.69 -16.47 -19.82
C THR A 152 12.38 -16.53 -21.31
N VAL A 153 11.81 -15.47 -21.89
CA VAL A 153 11.54 -15.37 -23.33
C VAL A 153 12.81 -15.08 -24.13
N THR A 154 13.70 -14.24 -23.60
CA THR A 154 14.92 -13.79 -24.31
C THR A 154 16.20 -14.07 -23.51
N PRO A 155 16.62 -15.34 -23.38
CA PRO A 155 17.72 -15.72 -22.47
C PRO A 155 19.07 -15.09 -22.84
N ARG A 156 19.32 -14.81 -24.13
CA ARG A 156 20.56 -14.16 -24.60
C ARG A 156 20.63 -12.69 -24.19
N THR A 157 19.52 -11.97 -24.32
CA THR A 157 19.41 -10.55 -23.96
C THR A 157 19.37 -10.40 -22.44
N GLY A 158 18.60 -11.26 -21.76
CA GLY A 158 18.52 -11.29 -20.30
C GLY A 158 19.86 -11.54 -19.62
N ARG A 159 20.76 -12.34 -20.21
CA ARG A 159 22.13 -12.52 -19.69
C ARG A 159 22.96 -11.22 -19.73
N ARG A 160 22.82 -10.41 -20.79
CA ARG A 160 23.55 -9.14 -20.92
C ARG A 160 23.03 -8.10 -19.93
N ILE A 161 21.71 -7.95 -19.84
CA ILE A 161 21.07 -7.02 -18.90
C ILE A 161 21.30 -7.47 -17.45
N GLY A 162 21.23 -8.78 -17.20
CA GLY A 162 21.53 -9.37 -15.91
C GLY A 162 22.96 -9.09 -15.44
N ALA A 163 23.94 -9.06 -16.34
CA ALA A 163 25.31 -8.69 -16.00
C ALA A 163 25.42 -7.21 -15.58
N VAL A 164 24.68 -6.31 -16.23
CA VAL A 164 24.63 -4.87 -15.89
C VAL A 164 23.90 -4.63 -14.57
N MET A 165 22.76 -5.30 -14.35
CA MET A 165 22.03 -5.25 -13.08
C MET A 165 22.82 -5.85 -11.92
N ARG A 166 23.70 -6.82 -12.19
CA ARG A 166 24.63 -7.39 -11.21
C ARG A 166 25.84 -6.49 -10.95
N SER A 167 25.92 -5.32 -11.59
CA SER A 167 26.85 -4.28 -11.15
C SER A 167 26.60 -4.00 -9.66
N SER A 168 27.69 -3.97 -8.91
CA SER A 168 27.66 -3.91 -7.46
C SER A 168 26.94 -2.67 -6.92
N GLY A 169 26.80 -1.60 -7.73
CA GLY A 169 26.02 -0.42 -7.40
C GLY A 169 24.51 -0.66 -7.37
N ILE A 170 23.93 -1.19 -8.43
CA ILE A 170 22.46 -1.32 -8.57
C ILE A 170 21.92 -2.37 -7.59
N ALA A 171 22.58 -3.53 -7.49
CA ALA A 171 22.16 -4.57 -6.55
C ALA A 171 22.20 -4.11 -5.10
N ARG A 172 23.22 -3.33 -4.71
CA ARG A 172 23.30 -2.72 -3.36
C ARG A 172 22.23 -1.66 -3.16
N ALA A 173 21.96 -0.81 -4.16
CA ALA A 173 20.92 0.21 -4.08
C ALA A 173 19.53 -0.40 -3.90
N VAL A 174 19.19 -1.43 -4.69
CA VAL A 174 17.92 -2.15 -4.58
C VAL A 174 17.83 -2.89 -3.24
N SER A 175 18.89 -3.58 -2.82
CA SER A 175 18.90 -4.25 -1.51
C SER A 175 18.76 -3.26 -0.36
N GLY A 176 19.44 -2.11 -0.45
CA GLY A 176 19.34 -1.01 0.51
C GLY A 176 17.93 -0.45 0.57
N LEU A 177 17.29 -0.22 -0.58
CA LEU A 177 15.92 0.26 -0.66
C LEU A 177 14.92 -0.76 -0.09
N CYS A 178 15.03 -2.03 -0.45
CA CYS A 178 14.18 -3.09 0.11
C CYS A 178 14.34 -3.21 1.63
N LYS A 179 15.58 -3.09 2.14
CA LYS A 179 15.83 -3.06 3.59
C LYS A 179 15.21 -1.82 4.24
N ALA A 180 15.40 -0.64 3.66
CA ALA A 180 14.82 0.60 4.18
C ALA A 180 13.28 0.55 4.18
N LEU A 181 12.67 0.04 3.11
CA LEU A 181 11.22 -0.17 3.02
C LEU A 181 10.73 -1.22 4.02
N GLY A 182 11.46 -2.33 4.18
CA GLY A 182 11.15 -3.35 5.18
C GLY A 182 11.22 -2.82 6.61
N VAL A 183 12.26 -2.03 6.93
CA VAL A 183 12.38 -1.32 8.21
C VAL A 183 11.23 -0.32 8.37
N GLY A 184 10.91 0.44 7.33
CA GLY A 184 9.76 1.35 7.33
C GLY A 184 8.46 0.62 7.67
N ILE A 185 8.16 -0.49 6.99
CA ILE A 185 6.97 -1.31 7.26
C ILE A 185 6.99 -1.85 8.68
N ALA A 186 8.14 -2.31 9.19
CA ALA A 186 8.23 -2.81 10.56
C ALA A 186 7.95 -1.69 11.58
N VAL A 187 8.60 -0.53 11.44
CA VAL A 187 8.44 0.61 12.36
C VAL A 187 7.03 1.18 12.28
N PHE A 188 6.57 1.53 11.08
CA PHE A 188 5.24 2.12 10.90
C PHE A 188 4.12 1.11 11.14
N GLY A 189 4.34 -0.16 10.83
CA GLY A 189 3.40 -1.25 11.11
C GLY A 189 3.22 -1.48 12.61
N VAL A 190 4.31 -1.44 13.39
CA VAL A 190 4.24 -1.52 14.86
C VAL A 190 3.51 -0.31 15.45
N VAL A 191 3.81 0.91 14.99
CA VAL A 191 3.09 2.12 15.44
C VAL A 191 1.59 2.03 15.11
N ALA A 192 1.24 1.58 13.90
CA ALA A 192 -0.14 1.41 13.50
C ALA A 192 -0.83 0.32 14.34
N LEU A 193 -0.13 -0.78 14.66
CA LEU A 193 -0.64 -1.84 15.51
C LEU A 193 -0.91 -1.33 16.93
N PHE A 194 0.00 -0.58 17.53
CA PHE A 194 -0.22 0.04 18.84
C PHE A 194 -1.36 1.04 18.82
N GLY A 195 -1.50 1.82 17.75
CA GLY A 195 -2.65 2.69 17.53
C GLY A 195 -3.97 1.92 17.50
N LEU A 196 -4.01 0.81 16.75
CA LEU A 196 -5.18 -0.06 16.64
C LEU A 196 -5.53 -0.72 17.98
N ILE A 197 -4.54 -1.20 18.73
CA ILE A 197 -4.74 -1.78 20.06
C ILE A 197 -5.25 -0.70 21.02
N GLY A 198 -4.67 0.50 21.00
CA GLY A 198 -5.15 1.62 21.81
C GLY A 198 -6.60 1.97 21.51
N GLU A 199 -7.01 1.96 20.24
CA GLU A 199 -8.38 2.23 19.84
C GLU A 199 -9.35 1.11 20.28
N LEU A 200 -8.91 -0.16 20.24
CA LEU A 200 -9.68 -1.30 20.75
C LEU A 200 -9.90 -1.27 22.26
N VAL A 201 -8.95 -0.71 23.03
CA VAL A 201 -9.05 -0.61 24.50
C VAL A 201 -9.96 0.55 24.93
N VAL A 202 -10.06 1.60 24.11
CA VAL A 202 -10.86 2.80 24.43
C VAL A 202 -12.34 2.65 24.05
N ARG A 203 -12.66 1.72 23.14
CA ARG A 203 -14.04 1.33 22.80
C ARG A 203 -14.63 0.39 23.85
#